data_AF-A0A841MHK4-F1
#
_entry.id   AF-A0A841MHK4-F1
#
_cell.length_a   1.000
_cell.length_b   1.000
_cell.length_c   1.000
_cell.angle_alpha   90.00
_cell.angle_beta   90.00
_cell.angle_gamma   90.00
#
_symmetry.space_group_name_H-M   'P 1'
#
loop_
_entity.id
_entity.type
_entity.pdbx_description
1 polymer ?
#
loop_
_entity_poly.entity_id
_entity_poly.type
_entity_poly.pdbx_seq_one_letter_code
_entity_poly.pdbx_strand_id
1 'polypeptide(L)'
;MERINPWTIGIIGLGAFLYLAWNNFQIPFGFWTSTAETEAIVTETAIGYGPKGMGFTQIITIQYQVGDSVYIKKKKLSQRVSKKEIGSEVLIEYAISDPNKYEIKGFIKPKKPGV
;
A
#
# COMPACT_ATOMS: atom_id res chain seq x y z
N MET A 1 18.37 -25.00 33.33
CA MET A 1 18.64 -23.75 32.58
C MET A 1 20.09 -23.80 32.13
N GLU A 2 20.34 -24.00 30.84
CA GLU A 2 21.70 -23.99 30.31
C GLU A 2 22.25 -22.56 30.30
N ARG A 3 23.49 -22.38 30.75
CA ARG A 3 24.15 -21.07 30.72
C ARG A 3 24.72 -20.86 29.32
N ILE A 4 24.15 -19.92 28.58
CA ILE A 4 24.68 -19.52 27.27
C ILE A 4 26.07 -18.91 27.50
N ASN A 5 27.08 -19.42 26.79
CA ASN A 5 28.44 -18.91 26.86
C ASN A 5 28.48 -17.46 26.33
N PRO A 6 29.03 -16.48 27.08
CA PRO A 6 29.15 -15.09 26.63
C PRO A 6 29.84 -14.94 25.26
N TRP A 7 30.80 -15.82 24.95
CA TRP A 7 31.48 -15.84 23.66
C TRP A 7 30.56 -16.21 22.49
N THR A 8 29.57 -17.08 22.73
CA THR A 8 28.57 -17.43 21.71
C THR A 8 27.75 -16.21 21.32
N ILE A 9 27.38 -15.37 22.28
CA ILE A 9 26.65 -14.11 22.02
C ILE A 9 27.53 -13.17 21.19
N GLY A 10 28.82 -13.04 21.56
CA GLY A 10 29.79 -12.22 20.82
C GLY A 10 29.97 -12.66 19.37
N ILE A 11 30.12 -13.96 19.12
CA ILE A 11 30.30 -14.52 17.77
C ILE A 11 29.03 -14.31 16.92
N ILE A 12 27.85 -14.56 17.49
CA ILE A 12 26.58 -14.34 16.78
C ILE A 12 26.40 -12.86 16.44
N GLY A 13 26.66 -11.96 17.40
CA GLY A 13 26.56 -10.52 17.21
C GLY A 13 27.52 -10.01 16.13
N LEU A 14 28.78 -10.47 16.15
CA LEU A 14 29.77 -10.11 15.14
C LEU A 14 29.39 -10.62 13.74
N GLY A 15 28.89 -11.86 13.65
CA GLY A 15 28.40 -12.42 12.39
C GLY A 15 27.24 -11.63 11.79
N ALA A 16 26.24 -11.27 12.61
CA ALA A 16 25.13 -10.43 12.18
C ALA A 16 25.59 -9.02 11.76
N PHE A 17 26.52 -8.42 12.50
CA PHE A 17 27.08 -7.11 12.18
C PHE A 17 27.84 -7.12 10.85
N LEU A 18 28.72 -8.10 10.63
CA LEU A 18 29.47 -8.24 9.38
C LEU A 18 28.54 -8.51 8.19
N TYR A 19 27.50 -9.32 8.38
CA TYR A 19 26.48 -9.56 7.36
C TYR A 19 25.74 -8.27 6.97
N LEU A 20 25.32 -7.47 7.96
CA LEU A 20 24.69 -6.17 7.70
C LEU A 20 25.67 -5.18 7.07
N ALA A 21 26.91 -5.11 7.54
CA ALA A 21 27.94 -4.24 6.99
C ALA A 21 28.25 -4.55 5.52
N TRP A 22 28.26 -5.84 5.14
CA TRP A 22 28.39 -6.27 3.74
C TRP A 22 27.24 -5.75 2.86
N ASN A 23 26.04 -5.58 3.43
CA ASN A 23 24.86 -5.04 2.76
C ASN A 23 24.66 -3.53 2.99
N ASN A 24 25.71 -2.77 3.31
CA ASN A 24 25.62 -1.33 3.65
C ASN A 24 24.59 -1.02 4.76
N PHE A 25 24.46 -1.93 5.73
CA PHE A 25 23.44 -1.89 6.80
C PHE A 25 21.99 -1.83 6.30
N GLN A 26 21.73 -2.18 5.04
CA GLN A 26 20.36 -2.36 4.56
C GLN A 26 19.78 -3.62 5.21
N ILE A 27 18.68 -3.44 5.94
CA ILE A 27 17.98 -4.53 6.61
C ILE A 27 17.18 -5.28 5.54
N PRO A 28 17.51 -6.54 5.21
CA PRO A 28 16.81 -7.29 4.16
C PRO A 28 15.33 -7.55 4.49
N PHE A 29 14.94 -7.38 5.76
CA PHE A 29 13.58 -7.53 6.28
C PHE A 29 13.03 -6.23 6.91
N GLY A 30 13.50 -5.06 6.45
CA GLY A 30 13.01 -3.79 6.97
C GLY A 30 11.51 -3.64 6.73
N PHE A 31 10.72 -3.48 7.81
CA PHE A 31 9.29 -3.16 7.76
C PHE A 31 8.99 -1.83 7.03
N TRP A 32 10.02 -1.01 6.79
CA TRP A 32 9.92 0.30 6.15
C TRP A 32 10.33 0.15 4.69
N THR A 33 9.43 -0.44 3.90
CA THR A 33 9.57 -0.41 2.44
C THR A 33 9.39 1.04 1.97
N SER A 34 10.29 1.55 1.13
CA SER A 34 10.11 2.88 0.54
C SER A 34 8.79 2.93 -0.21
N THR A 35 7.94 3.88 0.14
CA THR A 35 6.67 4.13 -0.50
C THR A 35 6.73 5.40 -1.34
N ALA A 36 5.88 5.47 -2.35
CA ALA A 36 5.67 6.66 -3.16
C ALA A 36 4.16 6.89 -3.34
N GLU A 37 3.78 8.14 -3.55
CA GLU A 37 2.40 8.53 -3.80
C GLU A 37 2.17 8.75 -5.30
N THR A 38 0.99 8.37 -5.78
CA THR A 38 0.54 8.69 -7.13
C THR A 38 -0.97 8.84 -7.15
N GLU A 39 -1.46 9.55 -8.16
CA GLU A 39 -2.88 9.63 -8.45
C GLU A 39 -3.32 8.40 -9.25
N ALA A 40 -4.51 7.91 -8.91
CA ALA A 40 -5.20 6.82 -9.55
C ALA A 40 -6.59 7.29 -9.98
N ILE A 41 -7.10 6.74 -11.08
CA ILE A 41 -8.43 7.07 -11.60
C ILE A 41 -9.34 5.87 -11.42
N VAL A 42 -10.56 6.09 -10.93
CA VAL A 42 -11.60 5.06 -10.89
C VAL A 42 -12.11 4.81 -12.32
N THR A 43 -11.89 3.62 -12.85
CA THR A 43 -12.31 3.25 -14.22
C THR A 43 -13.62 2.48 -14.23
N GLU A 44 -13.91 1.73 -13.17
CA GLU A 44 -15.16 0.96 -13.04
C GLU A 44 -15.68 1.02 -11.62
N THR A 45 -17.00 0.88 -11.46
CA THR A 45 -17.63 0.77 -10.16
C THR A 45 -18.74 -0.28 -10.17
N ALA A 46 -18.82 -1.09 -9.12
CA ALA A 46 -19.91 -2.03 -8.87
C ALA A 46 -20.47 -1.82 -7.46
N ILE A 47 -21.79 -1.86 -7.32
CA ILE A 47 -22.48 -1.71 -6.04
C ILE A 47 -23.00 -3.08 -5.62
N GLY A 48 -22.78 -3.42 -4.35
CA GLY A 48 -23.35 -4.59 -3.71
C GLY A 48 -24.03 -4.22 -2.40
N TYR A 49 -24.73 -5.19 -1.81
CA TYR A 49 -25.37 -5.03 -0.52
C TYR A 49 -24.33 -5.06 0.60
N GLY A 50 -24.51 -4.24 1.64
CA GLY A 50 -23.71 -4.32 2.85
C GLY A 50 -23.97 -5.61 3.63
N PRO A 51 -23.07 -5.99 4.55
CA PRO A 51 -23.26 -7.12 5.45
C PRO A 51 -24.59 -6.98 6.19
N LYS A 52 -25.36 -8.07 6.24
CA LYS A 52 -26.66 -8.12 6.92
C LYS A 52 -27.70 -7.12 6.37
N GLY A 53 -27.57 -6.68 5.12
CA GLY A 53 -28.53 -5.78 4.48
C GLY A 53 -28.44 -4.31 4.93
N MET A 54 -27.42 -3.96 5.73
CA MET A 54 -27.20 -2.59 6.17
C MET A 54 -26.24 -1.86 5.20
N GLY A 55 -26.76 -0.82 4.54
CA GLY A 55 -25.98 0.05 3.66
C GLY A 55 -25.59 -0.59 2.33
N PHE A 56 -24.71 0.09 1.60
CA PHE A 56 -24.14 -0.39 0.34
C PHE A 56 -22.65 -0.62 0.49
N THR A 57 -22.15 -1.67 -0.16
CA THR A 57 -20.72 -1.82 -0.42
C THR A 57 -20.46 -1.35 -1.84
N GLN A 58 -19.37 -0.61 -2.06
CA GLN A 58 -18.88 -0.34 -3.40
C GLN A 58 -17.56 -1.06 -3.66
N ILE A 59 -17.43 -1.68 -4.83
CA ILE A 59 -16.16 -2.17 -5.37
C ILE A 59 -15.77 -1.24 -6.50
N ILE A 60 -14.58 -0.67 -6.43
CA ILE A 60 -14.03 0.20 -7.47
C ILE A 60 -12.87 -0.52 -8.16
N THR A 61 -12.73 -0.31 -9.46
CA THR A 61 -11.50 -0.60 -10.21
C THR A 61 -10.75 0.71 -10.34
N ILE A 62 -9.52 0.76 -9.85
CA ILE A 62 -8.61 1.91 -9.99
C ILE A 62 -7.51 1.59 -10.98
N GLN A 63 -7.08 2.60 -11.73
CA GLN A 63 -5.95 2.54 -12.63
C GLN A 63 -4.94 3.62 -12.26
N TYR A 64 -3.67 3.26 -12.19
CA TYR A 64 -2.57 4.18 -11.91
C TYR A 64 -1.33 3.81 -12.71
N GLN A 65 -0.48 4.80 -12.97
CA GLN A 65 0.75 4.64 -13.73
C GLN A 65 1.96 4.73 -12.79
N VAL A 66 2.92 3.82 -12.97
CA VAL A 66 4.22 3.84 -12.29
C VAL A 66 5.29 3.65 -13.35
N GLY A 67 6.06 4.71 -13.64
CA GLY A 67 6.97 4.74 -14.79
C GLY A 67 6.23 4.48 -16.10
N ASP A 68 6.67 3.49 -16.88
CA ASP A 68 6.06 3.11 -18.16
C ASP A 68 4.95 2.05 -18.01
N SER A 69 4.63 1.63 -16.79
CA SER A 69 3.68 0.55 -16.52
C SER A 69 2.36 1.07 -15.95
N VAL A 70 1.26 0.49 -16.43
CA VAL A 70 -0.09 0.79 -15.95
C VAL A 70 -0.60 -0.38 -15.11
N TYR A 71 -1.07 -0.07 -13.91
CA TYR A 71 -1.61 -1.03 -12.96
C TYR A 71 -3.11 -0.83 -12.82
N ILE A 72 -3.86 -1.95 -12.86
CA ILE A 72 -5.31 -1.99 -12.72
C ILE A 72 -5.64 -2.86 -11.51
N LYS A 73 -6.34 -2.29 -10.52
CA LYS A 73 -6.64 -2.98 -9.26
C LYS A 73 -8.09 -2.80 -8.83
N LYS A 74 -8.70 -3.88 -8.35
CA LYS A 74 -10.02 -3.85 -7.73
C LYS A 74 -9.87 -3.67 -6.22
N LYS A 75 -10.66 -2.76 -5.65
CA LYS A 75 -10.72 -2.50 -4.20
C LYS A 75 -12.16 -2.39 -3.73
N LYS A 76 -12.48 -3.12 -2.66
CA LYS A 76 -13.72 -2.93 -1.92
C LYS A 76 -13.59 -1.71 -1.00
N LEU A 77 -14.47 -0.74 -1.15
CA LEU A 77 -14.56 0.43 -0.29
C LEU A 77 -15.32 0.11 0.99
N SER A 78 -14.95 0.81 2.07
CA SER A 78 -15.71 0.82 3.30
C SER A 78 -17.04 1.53 3.10
N GLN A 79 -18.09 1.08 3.79
CA GLN A 79 -19.42 1.70 3.79
C GLN A 79 -19.41 3.16 4.32
N ARG A 80 -18.39 3.52 5.09
CA ARG A 80 -18.21 4.88 5.61
C ARG A 80 -17.77 5.87 4.53
N VAL A 81 -17.28 5.38 3.40
CA VAL A 81 -16.84 6.20 2.28
C VAL A 81 -18.05 6.48 1.39
N SER A 82 -18.27 7.75 1.05
CA SER A 82 -19.31 8.14 0.10
C SER A 82 -19.08 7.46 -1.26
N LYS A 83 -20.17 7.19 -1.98
CA LYS A 83 -20.13 6.60 -3.31
C LYS A 83 -19.15 7.36 -4.21
N LYS A 84 -18.34 6.61 -4.95
CA LYS A 84 -17.40 7.13 -5.94
C LYS A 84 -17.92 6.87 -7.34
N GLU A 85 -17.67 7.80 -8.23
CA GLU A 85 -18.07 7.72 -9.63
C GLU A 85 -16.87 7.36 -10.50
N ILE A 86 -17.13 6.84 -11.69
CA ILE A 86 -16.10 6.65 -12.71
C ILE A 86 -15.50 8.02 -13.04
N GLY A 87 -14.17 8.08 -13.17
CA GLY A 87 -13.42 9.32 -13.34
C GLY A 87 -13.03 10.01 -12.03
N SER A 88 -13.46 9.51 -10.87
CA SER A 88 -12.99 10.03 -9.58
C SER A 88 -11.49 9.80 -9.42
N GLU A 89 -10.77 10.84 -9.02
CA GLU A 89 -9.35 10.76 -8.69
C GLU A 89 -9.14 10.30 -7.23
N VAL A 90 -8.17 9.43 -7.05
CA VAL A 90 -7.84 8.76 -5.79
C VAL A 90 -6.34 8.90 -5.57
N LEU A 91 -5.95 9.41 -4.41
CA LEU A 91 -4.54 9.41 -4.01
C LEU A 91 -4.20 8.05 -3.41
N ILE A 92 -3.23 7.37 -3.99
CA ILE A 92 -2.72 6.10 -3.49
C ILE A 92 -1.26 6.22 -3.08
N GLU A 93 -0.90 5.45 -2.06
CA GLU A 93 0.48 5.17 -1.70
C GLU A 93 0.81 3.74 -2.13
N TYR A 94 1.94 3.52 -2.79
CA TYR A 94 2.40 2.20 -3.20
C TYR A 94 3.82 1.93 -2.76
N ALA A 95 4.16 0.65 -2.54
CA ALA A 95 5.52 0.22 -2.27
C ALA A 95 6.36 0.27 -3.55
N ILE A 96 7.48 1.00 -3.54
CA ILE A 96 8.36 1.14 -4.73
C ILE A 96 8.90 -0.22 -5.18
N SER A 97 9.19 -1.12 -4.24
CA SER A 97 9.68 -2.47 -4.53
C SER A 97 8.60 -3.42 -5.09
N ASP A 98 7.32 -3.12 -4.86
CA ASP A 98 6.20 -3.89 -5.38
C ASP A 98 4.97 -2.98 -5.55
N PRO A 99 4.80 -2.34 -6.72
CA PRO A 99 3.69 -1.43 -6.98
C PRO A 99 2.31 -2.09 -6.88
N ASN A 100 2.21 -3.42 -6.78
CA ASN A 100 0.94 -4.10 -6.54
C ASN A 100 0.47 -3.97 -5.08
N LYS A 101 1.38 -3.66 -4.15
CA LYS A 101 1.06 -3.35 -2.75
C LYS A 101 0.79 -1.86 -2.66
N TYR A 102 -0.47 -1.51 -2.44
CA TYR A 102 -0.92 -0.13 -2.34
C TYR A 102 -1.97 0.06 -1.25
N GLU A 103 -2.08 1.30 -0.80
CA GLU A 103 -3.11 1.79 0.09
C GLU A 103 -3.75 3.07 -0.47
N ILE A 104 -5.07 3.23 -0.26
CA ILE A 104 -5.76 4.46 -0.64
C ILE A 104 -5.62 5.45 0.52
N LYS A 105 -4.92 6.56 0.29
CA LYS A 105 -4.78 7.64 1.28
C LYS A 105 -6.00 8.54 1.34
N GLY A 106 -6.60 8.80 0.19
CA GLY A 106 -7.74 9.70 0.12
C GLY A 106 -8.36 9.79 -1.26
N PHE A 107 -9.50 10.48 -1.31
CA PHE A 107 -10.19 10.79 -2.55
C PHE A 107 -10.08 12.28 -2.79
N ILE A 108 -9.63 12.66 -3.98
CA ILE A 108 -9.50 14.05 -4.37
C ILE A 108 -10.91 14.58 -4.66
N LYS A 109 -11.23 15.77 -4.16
CA LYS A 109 -12.53 16.40 -4.45
C LYS A 109 -12.51 16.82 -5.92
N PRO A 110 -13.60 16.56 -6.68
CA PRO A 110 -13.68 17.05 -8.05
C PRO A 110 -13.50 18.57 -8.04
N LYS A 111 -12.60 19.06 -8.89
CA LYS A 111 -12.43 20.50 -9.11
C LYS A 111 -13.78 21.04 -9.59
N LYS A 112 -14.43 21.89 -8.78
CA LYS A 112 -15.69 22.52 -9.19
C LYS A 112 -15.43 23.18 -10.55
N PRO A 113 -16.27 22.94 -11.59
CA PRO A 113 -16.19 23.78 -12.78
C PRO A 113 -16.40 25.22 -12.32
N GLY A 114 -15.48 26.10 -12.70
CA GLY A 114 -15.58 27.52 -12.41
C GLY A 114 -16.90 28.03 -12.96
N VAL A 115 -17.63 28.76 -12.10
CA VAL A 115 -18.80 29.55 -12.49
C VAL A 115 -18.36 30.69 -13.38
#